data_AF-D7AY78-F1
#
_entry.id   AF-D7AY78-F1
#
_cell.length_a   1.000
_cell.length_b   1.000
_cell.length_c   1.000
_cell.angle_alpha   90.00
_cell.angle_beta   90.00
_cell.angle_gamma   90.00
#
_symmetry.space_group_name_H-M   'P 1'
#
loop_
_entity.id
_entity.type
_entity.pdbx_description
1 polymer ?
#
loop_
_entity_poly.entity_id
_entity_poly.type
_entity_poly.pdbx_seq_one_letter_code
_entity_poly.pdbx_strand_id
1 'polypeptide(L)'
;MSNVYTNFLRVIPRPGRRIERCEAEEVIGRVLNGRGSYNVPVTVRLAADGSLLDIQAGCGKNPGFYDFWDEHHGRYTCMWERFFDDGGLQDTITYHGQEGGTDHGVFWYGFDEVRVLGAAEHLPDLGVPFVHWKPFGDGAWRADVSGRYQTGNDRTDIEKAGPCSMKVEWNPPVMDVAPGGLATPTTPSRWNAEIVRMEPSGLHGFVERGHHGTAKGSRAERVELLWRGRVVHRAQMEYETDFDEYAWEQRSADDWDNCLDPDYLASMRMYGPGS
;
A
#
# COMPACT_ATOMS: atom_id res chain seq x y z
N MET A 1 15.73 18.28 -6.55
CA MET A 1 15.15 18.04 -5.22
C MET A 1 15.72 16.74 -4.68
N SER A 2 15.82 16.57 -3.36
CA SER A 2 16.18 15.26 -2.79
C SER A 2 14.96 14.37 -2.81
N ASN A 3 15.16 13.09 -3.09
CA ASN A 3 14.13 12.08 -2.98
C ASN A 3 13.51 12.08 -1.57
N VAL A 4 12.18 11.95 -1.51
CA VAL A 4 11.39 11.66 -0.31
C VAL A 4 11.37 10.16 -0.08
N TYR A 5 11.76 9.76 1.12
CA TYR A 5 11.81 8.36 1.54
C TYR A 5 10.66 8.10 2.49
N THR A 6 9.89 7.06 2.21
CA THR A 6 8.68 6.74 2.97
C THR A 6 8.72 5.33 3.50
N ASN A 7 8.23 5.18 4.70
CA ASN A 7 8.32 3.96 5.47
C ASN A 7 6.96 3.66 6.05
N PHE A 8 6.55 2.41 5.95
CA PHE A 8 5.42 1.87 6.68
C PHE A 8 5.92 0.67 7.48
N LEU A 9 6.04 0.86 8.78
CA LEU A 9 6.57 -0.12 9.72
C LEU A 9 5.41 -0.90 10.34
N ARG A 10 5.63 -2.19 10.59
CA ARG A 10 4.78 -3.04 11.44
C ARG A 10 5.64 -3.69 12.50
N VAL A 11 5.37 -3.36 13.76
CA VAL A 11 6.09 -3.86 14.92
C VAL A 11 5.23 -4.90 15.63
N ILE A 12 5.80 -6.08 15.88
CA ILE A 12 5.12 -7.21 16.53
C ILE A 12 5.79 -7.49 17.88
N PRO A 13 5.06 -7.45 19.01
CA PRO A 13 5.61 -7.74 20.33
C PRO A 13 6.02 -9.20 20.46
N ARG A 14 6.80 -9.52 21.50
CA ARG A 14 7.07 -10.91 21.87
C ARG A 14 5.79 -11.66 22.27
N PRO A 15 5.73 -12.99 22.09
CA PRO A 15 4.61 -13.79 22.55
C PRO A 15 4.25 -13.52 24.02
N GLY A 16 2.96 -13.33 24.30
CA GLY A 16 2.46 -13.01 25.64
C GLY A 16 2.66 -11.56 26.09
N ARG A 17 3.26 -10.69 25.27
CA ARG A 17 3.32 -9.24 25.49
C ARG A 17 2.31 -8.51 24.63
N ARG A 18 2.01 -7.27 25.03
CA ARG A 18 1.16 -6.33 24.32
C ARG A 18 1.89 -4.99 24.26
N ILE A 19 1.77 -4.31 23.12
CA ILE A 19 2.26 -2.94 22.98
C ILE A 19 1.21 -2.02 23.58
N GLU A 20 1.54 -1.40 24.70
CA GLU A 20 0.68 -0.41 25.33
C GLU A 20 0.82 0.95 24.65
N ARG A 21 -0.16 1.82 24.86
CA ARG A 21 -0.17 3.16 24.27
C ARG A 21 1.10 3.97 24.59
N CYS A 22 1.58 3.91 25.83
CA CYS A 22 2.80 4.60 26.24
C CYS A 22 4.05 4.03 25.53
N GLU A 23 4.14 2.72 25.38
CA GLU A 23 5.24 2.05 24.65
C GLU A 23 5.19 2.43 23.17
N ALA A 24 4.00 2.49 22.57
CA ALA A 24 3.84 2.97 21.19
C ALA A 24 4.31 4.41 21.03
N GLU A 25 3.98 5.32 21.96
CA GLU A 25 4.46 6.71 21.97
C GLU A 25 5.99 6.81 22.11
N GLU A 26 6.61 5.95 22.92
CA GLU A 26 8.08 5.86 23.01
C GLU A 26 8.72 5.42 21.69
N VAL A 27 8.14 4.41 21.02
CA VAL A 27 8.61 3.94 19.71
C VAL A 27 8.51 5.06 18.68
N ILE A 28 7.37 5.74 18.60
CA ILE A 28 7.17 6.85 17.65
C ILE A 28 8.13 8.00 17.93
N GLY A 29 8.34 8.34 19.19
CA GLY A 29 9.30 9.38 19.59
C GLY A 29 10.72 9.08 19.11
N ARG A 30 11.10 7.80 19.03
CA ARG A 30 12.40 7.36 18.51
C ARG A 30 12.45 7.36 16.98
N VAL A 31 11.40 6.85 16.32
CA VAL A 31 11.27 6.85 14.86
C VAL A 31 11.37 8.28 14.30
N LEU A 32 10.63 9.22 14.90
CA LEU A 32 10.62 10.62 14.47
C LEU A 32 11.85 11.38 14.96
N ASN A 33 12.30 11.10 16.18
CA ASN A 33 13.35 11.82 16.90
C ASN A 33 13.26 13.37 16.76
N GLY A 34 14.39 14.06 16.78
CA GLY A 34 14.43 15.51 16.57
C GLY A 34 14.27 15.96 15.11
N ARG A 35 14.25 15.04 14.14
CA ARG A 35 14.20 15.34 12.70
C ARG A 35 12.78 15.35 12.14
N GLY A 36 11.88 14.60 12.76
CA GLY A 36 10.50 14.43 12.32
C GLY A 36 10.39 13.67 11.00
N SER A 37 9.18 13.68 10.46
CA SER A 37 8.83 13.04 9.20
C SER A 37 8.96 14.03 8.04
N TYR A 38 9.75 13.70 7.02
CA TYR A 38 9.98 14.59 5.87
C TYR A 38 8.88 14.45 4.82
N ASN A 39 7.97 15.43 4.73
CA ASN A 39 6.88 15.52 3.74
C ASN A 39 5.87 14.35 3.74
N VAL A 40 5.95 13.46 4.73
CA VAL A 40 5.06 12.29 4.87
C VAL A 40 4.26 12.45 6.15
N PRO A 41 2.91 12.32 6.12
CA PRO A 41 2.11 12.34 7.33
C PRO A 41 2.50 11.19 8.26
N VAL A 42 2.55 11.49 9.57
CA VAL A 42 2.77 10.44 10.57
C VAL A 42 1.42 9.84 10.94
N THR A 43 1.17 8.61 10.50
CA THR A 43 -0.03 7.85 10.88
C THR A 43 0.37 6.64 11.70
N VAL A 44 -0.43 6.33 12.72
CA VAL A 44 -0.15 5.21 13.61
C VAL A 44 -1.42 4.44 13.86
N ARG A 45 -1.35 3.11 13.73
CA ARG A 45 -2.41 2.19 14.11
C ARG A 45 -1.92 1.26 15.19
N LEU A 46 -2.55 1.30 16.35
CA LEU A 46 -2.30 0.35 17.44
C LEU A 46 -3.49 -0.63 17.48
N ALA A 47 -3.22 -1.93 17.33
CA ALA A 47 -4.25 -2.94 17.46
C ALA A 47 -4.89 -2.88 18.86
N ALA A 48 -6.20 -3.12 18.96
CA ALA A 48 -6.95 -2.97 20.21
C ALA A 48 -6.47 -3.91 21.33
N ASP A 49 -5.91 -5.06 20.97
CA ASP A 49 -5.29 -6.04 21.87
C ASP A 49 -3.79 -5.83 22.08
N GLY A 50 -3.20 -4.80 21.45
CA GLY A 50 -1.77 -4.51 21.48
C GLY A 50 -0.91 -5.52 20.72
N SER A 51 -1.49 -6.36 19.85
CA SER A 51 -0.76 -7.41 19.14
C SER A 51 0.14 -6.89 18.01
N LEU A 52 -0.06 -5.66 17.56
CA LEU A 52 0.77 -5.01 16.56
C LEU A 52 0.66 -3.48 16.65
N LEU A 53 1.70 -2.82 16.17
CA LEU A 53 1.79 -1.37 16.00
C LEU A 53 2.26 -1.09 14.57
N ASP A 54 1.43 -0.39 13.80
CA ASP A 54 1.78 0.09 12.47
C ASP A 54 2.13 1.58 12.52
N ILE A 55 3.22 1.99 11.86
CA ILE A 55 3.70 3.38 11.83
C ILE A 55 4.05 3.76 10.40
N GLN A 56 3.38 4.76 9.85
CA GLN A 56 3.77 5.42 8.61
C GLN A 56 4.55 6.69 8.95
N ALA A 57 5.73 6.85 8.35
CA ALA A 57 6.52 8.08 8.47
C ALA A 57 7.51 8.17 7.30
N GLY A 58 8.03 9.37 7.04
CA GLY A 58 9.08 9.60 6.07
C GLY A 58 10.42 9.70 6.77
N CYS A 59 11.32 8.73 6.59
CA CYS A 59 12.57 8.71 7.32
C CYS A 59 13.48 9.90 6.99
N GLY A 60 13.30 10.58 5.85
CA GLY A 60 14.07 11.79 5.52
C GLY A 60 15.59 11.56 5.51
N LYS A 61 16.03 10.32 5.22
CA LYS A 61 17.44 9.88 5.32
C LYS A 61 18.02 10.08 6.74
N ASN A 62 17.17 10.01 7.75
CA ASN A 62 17.54 10.05 9.16
C ASN A 62 18.29 8.75 9.52
N PRO A 63 19.58 8.83 9.87
CA PRO A 63 20.34 7.63 10.23
C PRO A 63 19.80 6.96 11.49
N GLY A 64 19.09 7.72 12.34
CA GLY A 64 18.51 7.19 13.58
C GLY A 64 17.06 6.71 13.47
N PHE A 65 16.52 6.61 12.26
CA PHE A 65 15.13 6.20 12.05
C PHE A 65 14.84 4.78 12.59
N TYR A 66 15.84 3.90 12.51
CA TYR A 66 15.77 2.51 12.94
C TYR A 66 16.37 2.26 14.33
N ASP A 67 16.88 3.29 15.02
CA ASP A 67 17.57 3.14 16.32
C ASP A 67 16.70 2.43 17.37
N PHE A 68 15.37 2.60 17.29
CA PHE A 68 14.47 1.92 18.20
C PHE A 68 14.53 0.39 18.07
N TRP A 69 14.72 -0.13 16.86
CA TRP A 69 14.85 -1.57 16.65
C TRP A 69 16.16 -2.04 17.27
N ASP A 70 17.28 -1.39 16.95
CA ASP A 70 18.59 -1.79 17.47
C ASP A 70 18.65 -1.76 19.00
N GLU A 71 18.05 -0.75 19.63
CA GLU A 71 18.03 -0.61 21.09
C GLU A 71 17.01 -1.50 21.81
N HIS A 72 15.90 -1.87 21.15
CA HIS A 72 14.76 -2.54 21.79
C HIS A 72 14.34 -3.85 21.13
N HIS A 73 15.16 -4.41 20.23
CA HIS A 73 14.87 -5.69 19.58
C HIS A 73 14.50 -6.78 20.60
N GLY A 74 15.08 -6.78 21.81
CA GLY A 74 14.72 -7.70 22.89
C GLY A 74 13.26 -7.65 23.40
N ARG A 75 12.48 -6.62 23.03
CA ARG A 75 11.05 -6.47 23.41
C ARG A 75 10.09 -6.98 22.34
N TYR A 76 10.56 -7.09 21.10
CA TYR A 76 9.75 -7.38 19.92
C TYR A 76 10.15 -8.73 19.32
N THR A 77 9.22 -9.38 18.62
CA THR A 77 9.52 -10.55 17.81
C THR A 77 10.21 -10.12 16.54
N CYS A 78 9.60 -9.14 15.86
CA CYS A 78 10.08 -8.58 14.61
C CYS A 78 9.53 -7.18 14.34
N MET A 79 10.15 -6.52 13.38
CA MET A 79 9.65 -5.36 12.67
C MET A 79 9.69 -5.65 11.17
N TRP A 80 8.56 -5.43 10.50
CA TRP A 80 8.49 -5.37 9.05
C TRP A 80 8.54 -3.93 8.59
N GLU A 81 9.22 -3.68 7.49
CA GLU A 81 9.25 -2.40 6.82
C GLU A 81 8.76 -2.57 5.38
N ARG A 82 7.82 -1.74 4.98
CA ARG A 82 7.61 -1.36 3.58
C ARG A 82 8.25 -0.01 3.33
N PHE A 83 9.07 0.08 2.30
CA PHE A 83 9.80 1.28 1.96
C PHE A 83 9.51 1.71 0.53
N PHE A 84 9.45 3.02 0.30
CA PHE A 84 9.42 3.60 -1.03
C PHE A 84 10.32 4.82 -1.13
N ASP A 85 11.12 4.84 -2.19
CA ASP A 85 11.89 6.00 -2.65
C ASP A 85 11.08 6.67 -3.78
N ASP A 86 10.76 7.96 -3.66
CA ASP A 86 10.01 8.70 -4.69
C ASP A 86 10.75 8.84 -6.04
N GLY A 87 12.03 8.49 -6.11
CA GLY A 87 12.76 8.28 -7.36
C GLY A 87 12.70 6.85 -7.90
N GLY A 88 12.06 5.93 -7.17
CA GLY A 88 11.85 4.53 -7.51
C GLY A 88 10.47 4.27 -8.12
N LEU A 89 10.20 3.00 -8.45
CA LEU A 89 8.97 2.59 -9.14
C LEU A 89 8.06 1.67 -8.30
N GLN A 90 8.58 1.09 -7.23
CA GLN A 90 7.87 0.08 -6.45
C GLN A 90 8.28 0.10 -4.99
N ASP A 91 7.36 -0.32 -4.12
CA ASP A 91 7.68 -0.59 -2.72
C ASP A 91 8.64 -1.78 -2.59
N THR A 92 9.52 -1.69 -1.61
CA THR A 92 10.34 -2.80 -1.12
C THR A 92 9.85 -3.27 0.24
N ILE A 93 10.22 -4.49 0.62
CA ILE A 93 9.93 -5.08 1.91
C ILE A 93 11.21 -5.56 2.59
N THR A 94 11.33 -5.28 3.88
CA THR A 94 12.45 -5.72 4.72
C THR A 94 11.92 -6.29 6.03
N TYR A 95 12.47 -7.41 6.45
CA TYR A 95 12.26 -8.01 7.76
C TYR A 95 13.43 -7.70 8.68
N HIS A 96 13.11 -7.31 9.92
CA HIS A 96 14.06 -7.19 11.01
C HIS A 96 13.60 -8.10 12.15
N GLY A 97 14.32 -9.18 12.42
CA GLY A 97 13.98 -10.15 13.46
C GLY A 97 15.16 -10.49 14.36
N GLN A 98 14.87 -11.23 15.45
CA GLN A 98 15.90 -11.70 16.39
C GLN A 98 16.90 -12.67 15.75
N GLU A 99 16.43 -13.47 14.79
CA GLU A 99 17.22 -14.49 14.09
C GLU A 99 18.02 -13.92 12.90
N GLY A 100 17.91 -12.61 12.67
CA GLY A 100 18.47 -11.91 11.51
C GLY A 100 17.41 -11.10 10.78
N GLY A 101 17.86 -10.34 9.77
CA GLY A 101 16.99 -9.64 8.84
C GLY A 101 16.97 -10.31 7.46
N THR A 102 16.02 -9.93 6.63
CA THR A 102 16.05 -10.26 5.20
C THR A 102 16.77 -9.17 4.42
N ASP A 103 17.27 -9.52 3.24
CA ASP A 103 17.66 -8.51 2.25
C ASP A 103 16.42 -7.73 1.77
N HIS A 104 16.64 -6.54 1.22
CA HIS A 104 15.58 -5.70 0.66
C HIS A 104 14.90 -6.40 -0.53
N GLY A 105 13.69 -6.93 -0.28
CA GLY A 105 12.87 -7.64 -1.24
C GLY A 105 11.89 -6.72 -1.98
N VAL A 106 11.29 -7.21 -3.06
CA VAL A 106 10.23 -6.47 -3.75
C VAL A 106 8.89 -6.76 -3.10
N PHE A 107 8.10 -5.70 -2.82
CA PHE A 107 6.77 -5.87 -2.28
C PHE A 107 5.75 -6.25 -3.36
N TRP A 108 4.91 -7.24 -3.06
CA TRP A 108 3.79 -7.65 -3.91
C TRP A 108 2.45 -7.45 -3.19
N TYR A 109 1.57 -6.70 -3.83
CA TYR A 109 0.17 -6.55 -3.42
C TYR A 109 -0.67 -7.64 -4.06
N GLY A 110 -1.57 -8.25 -3.29
CA GLY A 110 -2.53 -9.24 -3.76
C GLY A 110 -3.87 -8.65 -4.13
N PHE A 111 -4.55 -9.34 -5.04
CA PHE A 111 -5.97 -9.18 -5.35
C PHE A 111 -6.60 -10.55 -5.63
N ASP A 112 -7.91 -10.68 -5.43
CA ASP A 112 -8.71 -11.90 -5.65
C ASP A 112 -9.93 -11.69 -6.56
N GLU A 113 -10.23 -10.44 -6.91
CA GLU A 113 -11.28 -10.08 -7.86
C GLU A 113 -10.86 -8.84 -8.67
N VAL A 114 -11.29 -8.78 -9.94
CA VAL A 114 -11.14 -7.60 -10.80
C VAL A 114 -12.51 -7.12 -11.21
N ARG A 115 -12.75 -5.80 -11.15
CA ARG A 115 -13.95 -5.16 -11.71
C ARG A 115 -13.58 -4.15 -12.78
N VAL A 116 -14.43 -4.09 -13.80
CA VAL A 116 -14.33 -3.13 -14.89
C VAL A 116 -15.68 -2.44 -15.02
N LEU A 117 -15.69 -1.11 -15.01
CA LEU A 117 -16.88 -0.30 -15.22
C LEU A 117 -16.75 0.50 -16.52
N GLY A 118 -17.88 0.69 -17.19
CA GLY A 118 -18.01 1.48 -18.41
C GLY A 118 -18.34 0.64 -19.65
N ALA A 119 -18.44 1.31 -20.79
CA ALA A 119 -18.83 0.71 -22.07
C ALA A 119 -17.70 -0.08 -22.75
N ALA A 120 -16.94 -0.88 -22.01
CA ALA A 120 -15.90 -1.73 -22.59
C ALA A 120 -16.53 -2.77 -23.55
N GLU A 121 -16.30 -2.59 -24.85
CA GLU A 121 -16.80 -3.51 -25.88
C GLU A 121 -16.17 -4.90 -25.76
N HIS A 122 -14.91 -4.95 -25.33
CA HIS A 122 -14.13 -6.16 -25.12
C HIS A 122 -13.33 -6.08 -23.82
N LEU A 123 -13.29 -7.18 -23.09
CA LEU A 123 -12.48 -7.32 -21.88
C LEU A 123 -11.22 -8.15 -22.20
N PRO A 124 -10.08 -7.86 -21.54
CA PRO A 124 -8.85 -8.57 -21.85
C PRO A 124 -8.99 -10.07 -21.54
N ASP A 125 -8.34 -10.88 -22.38
CA ASP A 125 -8.03 -12.24 -21.98
C ASP A 125 -7.04 -12.18 -20.82
N LEU A 126 -7.41 -12.77 -19.70
CA LEU A 126 -6.61 -12.79 -18.50
C LEU A 126 -5.46 -13.80 -18.61
N GLY A 127 -5.47 -14.69 -19.61
CA GLY A 127 -4.46 -15.75 -19.72
C GLY A 127 -4.55 -16.78 -18.60
N VAL A 128 -5.66 -16.82 -17.86
CA VAL A 128 -5.92 -17.78 -16.79
C VAL A 128 -7.05 -18.72 -17.22
N PRO A 129 -6.78 -20.03 -17.33
CA PRO A 129 -7.81 -21.00 -17.70
C PRO A 129 -9.02 -20.94 -16.77
N PHE A 130 -10.22 -21.10 -17.34
CA PHE A 130 -11.51 -21.18 -16.62
C PHE A 130 -11.93 -19.91 -15.86
N VAL A 131 -11.16 -18.82 -15.94
CA VAL A 131 -11.58 -17.50 -15.48
C VAL A 131 -12.35 -16.82 -16.59
N HIS A 132 -13.57 -16.40 -16.29
CA HIS A 132 -14.44 -15.72 -17.24
C HIS A 132 -15.02 -14.45 -16.64
N TRP A 133 -15.11 -13.42 -17.48
CA TRP A 133 -15.83 -12.21 -17.15
C TRP A 133 -17.33 -12.49 -16.98
N LYS A 134 -17.88 -12.00 -15.87
CA LYS A 134 -19.31 -12.09 -15.55
C LYS A 134 -19.87 -10.67 -15.50
N PRO A 135 -21.08 -10.43 -16.03
CA PRO A 135 -21.74 -9.14 -15.86
C PRO A 135 -22.00 -8.87 -14.37
N PHE A 136 -21.87 -7.61 -13.97
CA PHE A 136 -21.99 -7.14 -12.59
C PHE A 136 -22.80 -5.82 -12.54
N GLY A 137 -24.04 -5.87 -13.04
CA GLY A 137 -24.90 -4.68 -13.18
C GLY A 137 -24.71 -3.97 -14.52
N ASP A 138 -25.41 -2.84 -14.67
CA ASP A 138 -25.46 -2.10 -15.93
C ASP A 138 -24.08 -1.53 -16.29
N GLY A 139 -23.46 -2.10 -17.33
CA GLY A 139 -22.16 -1.63 -17.84
C GLY A 139 -20.97 -1.97 -16.95
N ALA A 140 -21.07 -2.98 -16.10
CA ALA A 140 -19.94 -3.43 -15.28
C ALA A 140 -19.71 -4.95 -15.41
N TRP A 141 -18.46 -5.32 -15.28
CA TRP A 141 -17.98 -6.70 -15.41
C TRP A 141 -17.06 -7.04 -14.25
N ARG A 142 -17.05 -8.31 -13.86
CA ARG A 142 -16.13 -8.82 -12.84
C ARG A 142 -15.51 -10.15 -13.25
N ALA A 143 -14.33 -10.43 -12.72
CA ALA A 143 -13.67 -11.71 -12.82
C ALA A 143 -13.13 -12.12 -11.45
N ASP A 144 -13.46 -13.33 -11.01
CA ASP A 144 -12.91 -13.95 -9.81
C ASP A 144 -11.52 -14.51 -10.17
N VAL A 145 -10.47 -13.72 -9.95
CA VAL A 145 -9.10 -14.06 -10.33
C VAL A 145 -8.13 -13.60 -9.26
N SER A 146 -7.33 -14.55 -8.76
CA SER A 146 -6.22 -14.23 -7.88
C SER A 146 -5.03 -13.77 -8.68
N GLY A 147 -4.43 -12.68 -8.24
CA GLY A 147 -3.26 -12.11 -8.88
C GLY A 147 -2.47 -11.24 -7.93
N ARG A 148 -1.43 -10.61 -8.47
CA ARG A 148 -0.54 -9.74 -7.73
C ARG A 148 0.04 -8.64 -8.60
N TYR A 149 0.38 -7.52 -7.98
CA TYR A 149 1.01 -6.39 -8.66
C TYR A 149 2.10 -5.75 -7.82
N GLN A 150 2.99 -5.02 -8.50
CA GLN A 150 4.04 -4.19 -7.91
C GLN A 150 3.76 -2.74 -8.28
N THR A 151 3.77 -1.86 -7.28
CA THR A 151 3.61 -0.42 -7.44
C THR A 151 4.28 0.29 -6.27
N GLY A 152 4.48 1.60 -6.40
CA GLY A 152 5.03 2.48 -5.39
C GLY A 152 3.96 3.26 -4.65
N ASN A 153 4.09 3.40 -3.33
CA ASN A 153 3.27 4.30 -2.53
C ASN A 153 4.16 5.41 -1.94
N ASP A 154 4.13 6.59 -2.57
CA ASP A 154 5.00 7.69 -2.18
C ASP A 154 4.65 8.33 -0.85
N ARG A 155 3.47 8.04 -0.28
CA ARG A 155 2.97 8.51 1.03
C ARG A 155 3.13 10.01 1.27
N THR A 156 3.36 10.80 0.22
CA THR A 156 3.87 12.16 0.34
C THR A 156 2.72 13.15 0.31
N ASP A 157 2.61 13.92 1.37
CA ASP A 157 1.63 14.98 1.51
C ASP A 157 2.32 16.22 2.09
N ILE A 158 2.96 16.98 1.20
CA ILE A 158 3.70 18.19 1.56
C ILE A 158 2.79 19.21 2.24
N GLU A 159 1.52 19.28 1.84
CA GLU A 159 0.56 20.25 2.39
C GLU A 159 0.16 19.89 3.82
N LYS A 160 -0.07 18.61 4.10
CA LYS A 160 -0.45 18.13 5.44
C LYS A 160 0.74 17.99 6.40
N ALA A 161 1.86 17.46 5.91
CA ALA A 161 2.98 17.06 6.76
C ALA A 161 4.05 18.15 6.90
N GLY A 162 4.41 18.81 5.80
CA GLY A 162 5.58 19.69 5.72
C GLY A 162 6.92 18.95 5.95
N PRO A 163 8.05 19.67 6.02
CA PRO A 163 9.39 19.08 5.97
C PRO A 163 9.86 18.36 7.24
N CYS A 164 9.22 18.56 8.39
CA CYS A 164 9.62 17.96 9.68
C CYS A 164 8.38 17.65 10.53
N SER A 165 7.42 16.92 9.97
CA SER A 165 6.16 16.67 10.67
C SER A 165 6.38 15.86 11.95
N MET A 166 5.90 16.40 13.07
CA MET A 166 5.86 15.72 14.36
C MET A 166 4.43 15.31 14.76
N LYS A 167 3.44 15.71 13.96
CA LYS A 167 2.03 15.51 14.29
C LYS A 167 1.63 14.08 13.98
N VAL A 168 1.33 13.33 15.03
CA VAL A 168 0.88 11.94 14.93
C VAL A 168 -0.64 11.88 14.83
N GLU A 169 -1.13 11.26 13.76
CA GLU A 169 -2.54 10.89 13.61
C GLU A 169 -2.74 9.45 14.04
N TRP A 170 -3.57 9.23 15.05
CA TRP A 170 -3.79 7.92 15.66
C TRP A 170 -5.07 7.26 15.17
N ASN A 171 -4.96 5.99 14.80
CA ASN A 171 -6.04 5.15 14.28
C ASN A 171 -6.89 5.93 13.26
N PRO A 172 -6.26 6.51 12.21
CA PRO A 172 -6.99 7.29 11.22
C PRO A 172 -8.16 6.45 10.69
N PRO A 173 -9.36 7.04 10.57
CA PRO A 173 -10.50 6.31 10.06
C PRO A 173 -10.16 5.77 8.67
N VAL A 174 -10.57 4.53 8.43
CA VAL A 174 -10.75 4.05 7.08
C VAL A 174 -11.82 4.96 6.47
N MET A 175 -11.43 5.96 5.65
CA MET A 175 -12.38 6.97 5.18
C MET A 175 -13.64 6.31 4.61
N ASP A 176 -14.82 6.83 4.97
CA ASP A 176 -16.08 6.44 4.36
C ASP A 176 -16.01 6.79 2.87
N VAL A 177 -15.74 5.80 2.03
CA VAL A 177 -15.68 6.01 0.59
C VAL A 177 -17.06 5.85 -0.02
N ALA A 178 -17.40 6.79 -0.89
CA ALA A 178 -18.54 6.65 -1.79
C ALA A 178 -18.49 5.31 -2.55
N PRO A 179 -19.62 4.77 -3.04
CA PRO A 179 -19.63 3.59 -3.88
C PRO A 179 -18.60 3.70 -5.00
N GLY A 180 -17.65 2.78 -5.06
CA GLY A 180 -16.48 2.92 -5.93
C GLY A 180 -15.43 3.89 -5.38
N GLY A 181 -15.10 3.79 -4.11
CA GLY A 181 -13.99 4.53 -3.54
C GLY A 181 -12.97 3.58 -2.92
N LEU A 182 -11.70 3.97 -2.94
CA LEU A 182 -10.63 3.29 -2.22
C LEU A 182 -10.63 3.71 -0.76
N ALA A 183 -10.84 2.75 0.13
CA ALA A 183 -10.78 2.98 1.57
C ALA A 183 -9.33 2.81 2.06
N THR A 184 -8.94 3.56 3.10
CA THR A 184 -7.61 3.63 3.80
C THR A 184 -6.51 4.35 3.03
N PRO A 185 -5.56 5.06 3.70
CA PRO A 185 -4.85 6.19 3.11
C PRO A 185 -4.31 5.81 1.74
N THR A 186 -4.98 6.32 0.70
CA THR A 186 -4.50 6.19 -0.66
C THR A 186 -3.47 7.26 -0.81
N THR A 187 -2.26 6.89 -1.15
CA THR A 187 -1.25 7.87 -1.48
C THR A 187 -1.51 8.27 -2.92
N PRO A 188 -1.94 9.51 -3.21
CA PRO A 188 -1.90 9.98 -4.59
C PRO A 188 -0.45 9.85 -5.01
N SER A 189 -0.17 9.09 -6.08
CA SER A 189 1.20 9.03 -6.55
C SER A 189 1.49 10.37 -7.22
N ARG A 190 2.31 11.20 -6.60
CA ARG A 190 2.68 12.52 -7.16
C ARG A 190 3.38 12.44 -8.51
N TRP A 191 3.78 11.23 -8.94
CA TRP A 191 4.55 10.98 -10.14
C TRP A 191 4.04 9.81 -10.99
N ASN A 192 2.76 9.44 -10.87
CA ASN A 192 2.20 8.28 -11.59
C ASN A 192 3.01 6.99 -11.34
N ALA A 193 3.00 6.48 -10.11
CA ALA A 193 3.61 5.19 -9.77
C ALA A 193 2.88 4.09 -10.55
N GLU A 194 3.42 3.82 -11.73
CA GLU A 194 2.90 2.81 -12.64
C GLU A 194 2.95 1.43 -11.97
N ILE A 195 2.12 0.52 -12.46
CA ILE A 195 2.28 -0.88 -12.10
C ILE A 195 3.51 -1.42 -12.84
N VAL A 196 4.57 -1.67 -12.10
CA VAL A 196 5.85 -2.17 -12.67
C VAL A 196 5.69 -3.60 -13.18
N ARG A 197 4.93 -4.42 -12.45
CA ARG A 197 4.63 -5.80 -12.80
C ARG A 197 3.23 -6.19 -12.34
N MET A 198 2.57 -7.02 -13.14
CA MET A 198 1.28 -7.59 -12.82
C MET A 198 1.19 -9.04 -13.26
N GLU A 199 0.59 -9.86 -12.41
CA GLU A 199 0.19 -11.22 -12.72
C GLU A 199 -1.31 -11.39 -12.38
N PRO A 200 -2.13 -11.91 -13.30
CA PRO A 200 -1.77 -12.31 -14.66
C PRO A 200 -1.49 -11.11 -15.58
N SER A 201 -0.59 -11.28 -16.55
CA SER A 201 -0.09 -10.19 -17.40
C SER A 201 -1.13 -9.61 -18.38
N GLY A 202 -2.19 -10.37 -18.71
CA GLY A 202 -3.27 -9.90 -19.58
C GLY A 202 -4.01 -8.66 -19.05
N LEU A 203 -3.98 -8.43 -17.74
CA LEU A 203 -4.57 -7.25 -17.10
C LEU A 203 -3.70 -5.99 -17.20
N HIS A 204 -2.38 -6.15 -17.38
CA HIS A 204 -1.41 -5.07 -17.15
C HIS A 204 -1.72 -3.83 -17.99
N GLY A 205 -1.84 -3.99 -19.31
CA GLY A 205 -2.14 -2.86 -20.20
C GLY A 205 -3.53 -2.24 -19.95
N PHE A 206 -4.49 -3.05 -19.49
CA PHE A 206 -5.84 -2.59 -19.21
C PHE A 206 -5.89 -1.74 -17.94
N VAL A 207 -5.10 -2.08 -16.91
CA VAL A 207 -4.97 -1.28 -15.68
C VAL A 207 -4.14 -0.02 -15.91
N GLU A 208 -3.05 -0.10 -16.70
CA GLU A 208 -2.20 1.07 -16.96
C GLU A 208 -2.83 2.12 -17.86
N ARG A 209 -3.67 1.72 -18.83
CA ARG A 209 -4.15 2.63 -19.89
C ARG A 209 -5.67 2.65 -20.07
N GLY A 210 -6.40 1.79 -19.36
CA GLY A 210 -7.84 1.61 -19.56
C GLY A 210 -8.21 0.93 -20.87
N HIS A 211 -7.24 0.41 -21.64
CA HIS A 211 -7.47 -0.29 -22.91
C HIS A 211 -6.38 -1.32 -23.22
N HIS A 212 -6.74 -2.34 -24.01
CA HIS A 212 -5.80 -3.35 -24.52
C HIS A 212 -5.62 -3.16 -26.05
N GLY A 213 -4.40 -2.90 -26.52
CA GLY A 213 -4.09 -2.72 -27.96
C GLY A 213 -4.13 -1.26 -28.46
N THR A 214 -4.20 -1.06 -29.79
CA THR A 214 -4.07 0.26 -30.45
C THR A 214 -5.40 0.96 -30.75
N ALA A 215 -6.53 0.31 -30.48
CA ALA A 215 -7.85 0.84 -30.80
C ALA A 215 -8.30 1.83 -29.70
N LYS A 216 -8.35 3.12 -30.02
CA LYS A 216 -8.89 4.21 -29.17
C LYS A 216 -10.36 4.02 -28.74
N GLY A 217 -11.07 3.02 -29.26
CA GLY A 217 -12.50 2.78 -29.03
C GLY A 217 -12.85 1.89 -27.83
N SER A 218 -11.88 1.20 -27.22
CA SER A 218 -12.13 0.30 -26.06
C SER A 218 -11.63 0.94 -24.78
N ARG A 219 -12.36 1.91 -24.21
CA ARG A 219 -11.94 2.57 -22.96
C ARG A 219 -12.81 2.10 -21.80
N ALA A 220 -12.23 1.34 -20.87
CA ALA A 220 -12.81 1.23 -19.55
C ALA A 220 -12.91 2.64 -18.94
N GLU A 221 -14.02 2.94 -18.27
CA GLU A 221 -14.10 4.17 -17.48
C GLU A 221 -13.32 3.99 -16.17
N ARG A 222 -13.25 2.73 -15.71
CA ARG A 222 -12.59 2.36 -14.47
C ARG A 222 -12.25 0.88 -14.40
N VAL A 223 -11.11 0.58 -13.79
CA VAL A 223 -10.67 -0.75 -13.38
C VAL A 223 -10.41 -0.76 -11.88
N GLU A 224 -10.88 -1.77 -11.18
CA GLU A 224 -10.64 -2.00 -9.76
C GLU A 224 -10.01 -3.38 -9.56
N LEU A 225 -8.95 -3.44 -8.75
CA LEU A 225 -8.46 -4.68 -8.16
C LEU A 225 -8.97 -4.75 -6.72
N LEU A 226 -9.52 -5.90 -6.32
CA LEU A 226 -10.10 -6.09 -5.00
C LEU A 226 -9.39 -7.21 -4.25
N TRP A 227 -9.33 -7.06 -2.93
CA TRP A 227 -8.86 -8.08 -2.00
C TRP A 227 -9.93 -8.29 -0.94
N ARG A 228 -10.49 -9.51 -0.86
CA ARG A 228 -11.53 -9.86 0.11
C ARG A 228 -12.72 -8.89 0.08
N GLY A 229 -13.09 -8.45 -1.12
CA GLY A 229 -14.18 -7.51 -1.38
C GLY A 229 -13.87 -6.03 -1.16
N ARG A 230 -12.65 -5.67 -0.72
CA ARG A 230 -12.19 -4.29 -0.58
C ARG A 230 -11.37 -3.87 -1.79
N VAL A 231 -11.60 -2.68 -2.34
CA VAL A 231 -10.76 -2.14 -3.43
C VAL A 231 -9.36 -1.86 -2.89
N VAL A 232 -8.34 -2.45 -3.52
CA VAL A 232 -6.92 -2.29 -3.19
C VAL A 232 -6.13 -1.57 -4.27
N HIS A 233 -6.65 -1.52 -5.50
CA HIS A 233 -6.14 -0.67 -6.55
C HIS A 233 -7.30 -0.17 -7.42
N ARG A 234 -7.20 1.06 -7.89
CA ARG A 234 -8.13 1.64 -8.85
C ARG A 234 -7.35 2.36 -9.92
N ALA A 235 -7.77 2.17 -11.16
CA ALA A 235 -7.39 3.00 -12.29
C ALA A 235 -8.66 3.60 -12.92
N GLN A 236 -8.73 4.92 -13.09
CA GLN A 236 -9.90 5.57 -13.70
C GLN A 236 -9.55 6.94 -14.30
N MET A 237 -10.40 7.46 -15.17
CA MET A 237 -10.25 8.85 -15.62
C MET A 237 -10.61 9.82 -14.50
N GLU A 238 -9.66 10.66 -14.10
CA GLU A 238 -9.88 11.79 -13.19
C GLU A 238 -9.44 13.09 -13.86
N TYR A 239 -9.99 14.21 -13.40
CA TYR A 239 -9.62 15.53 -13.91
C TYR A 239 -8.53 16.12 -13.02
N GLU A 240 -7.35 16.34 -13.59
CA GLU A 240 -6.20 16.95 -12.94
C GLU A 240 -6.30 18.47 -13.06
N THR A 241 -6.56 19.15 -11.93
CA THR A 241 -6.76 20.61 -11.92
C THR A 241 -5.48 21.38 -12.26
N ASP A 242 -4.32 20.85 -11.88
CA ASP A 242 -3.02 21.51 -12.10
C ASP A 242 -2.65 21.61 -13.58
N PHE A 243 -3.16 20.68 -14.41
CA PHE A 243 -2.89 20.62 -15.84
C PHE A 243 -4.12 20.87 -16.72
N ASP A 244 -5.30 21.10 -16.11
CA ASP A 244 -6.59 21.31 -16.81
C ASP A 244 -6.89 20.20 -17.83
N GLU A 245 -6.63 18.94 -17.45
CA GLU A 245 -6.83 17.80 -18.34
C GLU A 245 -7.40 16.57 -17.62
N TYR A 246 -7.97 15.66 -18.40
CA TYR A 246 -8.39 14.36 -17.92
C TYR A 246 -7.27 13.37 -18.11
N ALA A 247 -6.81 12.76 -17.02
CA ALA A 247 -5.76 11.76 -17.01
C ALA A 247 -6.25 10.42 -16.45
N TRP A 248 -5.59 9.34 -16.87
CA TRP A 248 -5.87 8.00 -16.36
C TRP A 248 -5.08 7.81 -15.07
N GLU A 249 -5.77 8.01 -13.96
CA GLU A 249 -5.18 8.07 -12.64
C GLU A 249 -5.18 6.71 -11.95
N GLN A 250 -4.08 6.39 -11.28
CA GLN A 250 -3.89 5.14 -10.57
C GLN A 250 -3.73 5.40 -9.07
N ARG A 251 -4.47 4.65 -8.26
CA ARG A 251 -4.39 4.73 -6.81
C ARG A 251 -4.31 3.33 -6.22
N SER A 252 -3.32 3.09 -5.36
CA SER A 252 -3.19 1.86 -4.57
C SER A 252 -3.58 2.14 -3.13
N ALA A 253 -4.24 1.17 -2.50
CA ALA A 253 -4.42 1.16 -1.06
C ALA A 253 -3.09 0.83 -0.39
N ASP A 254 -2.74 1.60 0.63
CA ASP A 254 -1.51 1.43 1.38
C ASP A 254 -1.79 0.75 2.73
N ASP A 255 -1.92 -0.58 2.72
CA ASP A 255 -2.08 -1.38 3.94
C ASP A 255 -1.32 -2.71 3.84
N TRP A 256 -1.19 -3.43 4.94
CA TRP A 256 -0.48 -4.70 5.07
C TRP A 256 -1.34 -5.94 4.80
N ASP A 257 -2.65 -5.78 4.69
CA ASP A 257 -3.63 -6.87 4.62
C ASP A 257 -3.62 -7.64 3.29
N ASN A 258 -3.11 -7.02 2.23
CA ASN A 258 -2.90 -7.64 0.91
C ASN A 258 -1.41 -7.85 0.58
N CYS A 259 -0.52 -7.88 1.57
CA CYS A 259 0.87 -8.31 1.35
C CYS A 259 0.93 -9.81 1.02
N LEU A 260 1.63 -10.16 -0.07
CA LEU A 260 1.83 -11.55 -0.51
C LEU A 260 3.24 -12.09 -0.27
N ASP A 261 4.07 -11.36 0.47
CA ASP A 261 5.41 -11.84 0.80
C ASP A 261 5.31 -13.12 1.66
N PRO A 262 5.93 -14.24 1.26
CA PRO A 262 5.80 -15.51 1.97
C PRO A 262 6.29 -15.47 3.41
N ASP A 263 7.37 -14.75 3.68
CA ASP A 263 7.98 -14.66 5.01
C ASP A 263 7.11 -13.78 5.91
N TYR A 264 6.57 -12.69 5.35
CA TYR A 264 5.55 -11.89 6.03
C TYR A 264 4.32 -12.74 6.38
N LEU A 265 3.76 -13.46 5.42
CA LEU A 265 2.59 -14.33 5.64
C LEU A 265 2.87 -15.43 6.68
N ALA A 266 4.07 -16.01 6.68
CA ALA A 266 4.48 -16.99 7.68
C ALA A 266 4.55 -16.37 9.08
N SER A 267 5.13 -15.16 9.20
CA SER A 267 5.23 -14.45 10.48
C SER A 267 3.86 -14.10 11.06
N MET A 268 2.91 -13.66 10.21
CA MET A 268 1.55 -13.31 10.64
C MET A 268 0.74 -14.54 11.08
N ARG A 269 1.07 -15.75 10.62
CA ARG A 269 0.46 -16.99 11.13
C ARG A 269 1.00 -17.39 12.49
N MET A 270 2.26 -17.06 12.78
CA MET A 270 2.90 -17.41 14.04
C MET A 270 2.63 -16.40 15.15
N TYR A 271 2.50 -15.12 14.80
CA TYR A 271 2.51 -14.01 15.76
C TYR A 271 1.41 -12.96 15.53
N GLY A 272 0.55 -13.18 14.53
CA GLY A 272 -0.49 -12.22 14.17
C GLY A 272 -1.72 -12.29 15.08
N PRO A 273 -2.69 -11.37 14.90
CA PRO A 273 -3.93 -11.37 15.67
C PRO A 273 -4.67 -12.70 15.51
N GLY A 274 -4.87 -13.43 16.62
CA GLY A 274 -5.63 -14.69 16.65
C GLY A 274 -4.81 -15.99 16.56
N SER A 275 -3.47 -15.91 16.57
CA SER A 275 -2.58 -17.07 16.79
C SER A 275 -2.47 -17.45 18.27
#